data_AF-A0A2E1K265-F1
#
_entry.id   AF-A0A2E1K265-F1
#
_cell.length_a   1.000
_cell.length_b   1.000
_cell.length_c   1.000
_cell.angle_alpha   90.00
_cell.angle_beta   90.00
_cell.angle_gamma   90.00
#
_symmetry.space_group_name_H-M   'P 1'
#
loop_
_entity.id
_entity.type
_entity.pdbx_description
1 polymer ?
#
loop_
_entity_poly.entity_id
_entity_poly.type
_entity_poly.pdbx_seq_one_letter_code
_entity_poly.pdbx_strand_id
1 'polypeptide(L)' 'MVQSNIHSAIIEAQVNCAGCGNKMVLKGAFHAAQFTVESCFKCHSAYTGKRQVSDTGAVEKFKQKFKGFSNFKKK' A
#
# COMPACT_ATOMS: atom_id res chain seq x y z
N MET A 1 7.16 19.91 33.52
CA MET A 1 6.93 18.76 34.42
C MET A 1 5.73 18.00 33.85
N VAL A 2 5.93 16.81 33.29
CA VAL A 2 4.86 16.03 32.65
C VAL A 2 3.92 15.52 33.74
N GLN A 3 2.66 15.97 33.75
CA GLN A 3 1.64 15.49 34.68
C GLN A 3 1.26 14.03 34.37
N SER A 4 1.46 13.14 35.34
CA SER A 4 1.41 11.69 35.17
C SER A 4 0.00 11.08 35.04
N ASN A 5 -1.07 11.87 35.17
CA ASN A 5 -2.46 11.38 35.24
C ASN A 5 -3.38 11.83 34.10
N ILE A 6 -2.86 12.54 33.09
CA ILE A 6 -3.66 13.01 31.93
C ILE A 6 -3.32 12.27 30.63
N HIS A 7 -2.43 11.28 30.67
CA HIS A 7 -2.00 10.52 29.51
C HIS A 7 -2.62 9.13 29.53
N SER A 8 -3.36 8.78 28.47
CA SER A 8 -3.94 7.44 28.30
C SER A 8 -2.86 6.36 28.26
N ALA A 9 -3.21 5.16 28.73
CA ALA A 9 -2.30 4.02 28.75
C ALA A 9 -1.76 3.72 27.34
N ILE A 10 -0.43 3.69 27.22
CA ILE A 10 0.26 3.34 25.97
C ILE A 10 0.41 1.83 25.96
N ILE A 11 -0.14 1.18 24.95
CA ILE A 11 -0.01 -0.25 24.72
C ILE A 11 0.81 -0.52 23.45
N GLU A 12 1.44 -1.69 23.42
CA GLU A 12 2.13 -2.19 22.22
C GLU A 12 1.11 -2.92 21.33
N ALA A 13 1.00 -2.50 20.08
CA ALA A 13 0.11 -3.09 19.09
C ALA A 13 0.90 -3.63 17.89
N GLN A 14 0.57 -4.85 17.45
CA GLN A 14 1.08 -5.44 16.23
C GLN A 14 0.18 -5.06 15.05
N VAL A 15 0.74 -4.37 14.07
CA VAL A 15 0.05 -3.99 12.83
C VAL A 15 0.54 -4.88 11.70
N ASN A 16 -0.38 -5.61 11.09
CA ASN A 16 -0.14 -6.42 9.91
C ASN A 16 -0.70 -5.73 8.66
N CYS A 17 0.13 -5.47 7.67
CA CYS A 17 -0.33 -4.87 6.42
C CYS A 17 -0.77 -5.93 5.41
N ALA A 18 -2.01 -5.87 4.94
CA ALA A 18 -2.56 -6.79 3.94
C ALA A 18 -1.91 -6.62 2.56
N GLY A 19 -1.48 -5.40 2.18
CA GLY A 19 -0.92 -5.10 0.86
C GLY A 19 0.57 -5.42 0.69
N CYS A 20 1.35 -5.48 1.78
CA CYS A 20 2.80 -5.71 1.72
C CYS A 20 3.28 -6.88 2.62
N GLY A 21 2.39 -7.49 3.40
CA GLY A 21 2.73 -8.51 4.41
C GLY A 21 3.63 -8.00 5.54
N ASN A 22 3.79 -6.68 5.65
CA ASN A 22 4.70 -6.09 6.62
C ASN A 22 4.08 -6.10 8.02
N LYS A 23 4.83 -6.59 9.01
CA LYS A 23 4.44 -6.60 10.41
C LYS A 23 5.22 -5.51 11.14
N MET A 24 4.53 -4.48 11.61
CA MET A 24 5.14 -3.36 12.33
C MET A 24 4.57 -3.28 13.75
N VAL A 25 5.45 -3.05 14.73
CA VAL A 25 5.04 -2.88 16.13
C VAL A 25 4.97 -1.39 16.42
N LEU A 26 3.80 -0.91 16.82
CA LEU A 26 3.56 0.48 17.18
C LEU A 26 3.24 0.59 18.67
N LYS A 27 3.74 1.65 19.30
CA LYS A 27 3.41 1.99 20.69
C LYS A 27 2.47 3.18 20.67
N GLY A 28 1.29 3.05 21.27
CA GLY A 28 0.30 4.12 21.28
C GLY A 28 -0.88 3.80 22.18
N ALA A 29 -1.77 4.77 22.38
CA ALA A 29 -3.04 4.56 23.07
C ALA A 29 -4.02 3.80 22.15
N PHE A 30 -3.68 2.57 21.81
CA PHE A 30 -4.53 1.71 21.00
C PHE A 30 -5.55 0.99 21.90
N HIS A 31 -6.72 0.68 21.35
CA HIS A 31 -7.74 -0.09 22.09
C HIS A 31 -7.56 -1.61 21.91
N ALA A 32 -6.85 -2.04 20.87
CA ALA A 32 -6.63 -3.44 20.53
C ALA A 32 -5.13 -3.73 20.29
N ALA A 33 -4.72 -4.96 20.55
CA ALA A 33 -3.32 -5.39 20.45
C ALA A 33 -2.91 -5.81 19.02
N GLN A 34 -3.87 -6.03 18.11
CA GLN A 34 -3.61 -6.44 16.73
C GLN A 34 -4.50 -5.67 15.75
N PHE A 35 -3.91 -5.17 14.66
CA PHE A 35 -4.62 -4.46 13.60
C PHE A 35 -4.20 -4.96 12.23
N THR A 36 -5.18 -5.08 11.33
CA THR A 36 -4.91 -5.33 9.91
C THR A 36 -5.12 -4.02 9.15
N VAL A 37 -4.10 -3.55 8.44
CA VAL A 37 -4.11 -2.28 7.70
C VAL A 37 -3.89 -2.56 6.21
N GLU A 38 -4.61 -1.87 5.33
CA GLU A 38 -4.51 -2.12 3.88
C GLU A 38 -3.30 -1.45 3.22
N SER A 39 -2.85 -0.31 3.76
CA SER A 39 -1.71 0.44 3.23
C SER A 39 -0.65 0.75 4.30
N CYS A 40 0.58 0.32 4.04
CA CYS A 40 1.76 0.61 4.86
C CYS A 40 2.60 1.73 4.21
N PHE A 41 3.61 2.27 4.90
CA PHE A 41 4.61 3.18 4.32
C PHE A 41 5.33 2.59 3.10
N LYS A 42 5.35 1.26 2.98
CA LYS A 42 5.93 0.53 1.84
C LYS A 42 4.94 0.35 0.67
N CYS A 43 3.65 0.61 0.88
CA CYS A 43 2.60 0.51 -0.13
C CYS A 43 2.13 1.88 -0.62
N HIS A 44 2.08 2.88 0.25
CA HIS A 44 1.45 4.15 -0.09
C HIS A 44 2.28 4.87 -1.16
N SER A 45 1.64 5.17 -2.29
CA SER A 45 2.25 5.71 -3.52
C SER A 45 3.08 6.97 -3.29
N ALA A 46 2.80 7.72 -2.21
CA ALA A 46 3.60 8.88 -1.83
C ALA A 46 5.02 8.51 -1.34
N TYR A 47 5.22 7.33 -0.76
CA TYR A 47 6.54 6.88 -0.27
C TYR A 47 7.32 6.08 -1.30
N THR A 48 6.63 5.29 -2.13
CA THR A 48 7.28 4.46 -3.15
C THR A 48 7.52 5.18 -4.47
N GLY A 49 6.94 6.38 -4.66
CA GLY A 49 7.11 7.23 -5.84
C GLY A 49 6.58 6.62 -7.15
N LYS A 50 6.01 5.41 -7.09
CA LYS A 50 5.46 4.68 -8.24
C LYS A 50 3.95 4.80 -8.19
N ARG A 51 3.38 5.47 -9.18
CA ARG A 51 1.94 5.50 -9.39
C ARG A 51 1.50 4.09 -9.79
N GLN A 52 0.64 3.46 -9.01
CA GLN A 52 -0.07 2.28 -9.47
C GLN A 52 -1.06 2.73 -10.54
N VAL A 53 -0.63 2.68 -11.79
CA VAL A 53 -1.49 2.94 -12.95
C VAL A 53 -2.27 1.66 -13.20
N SER A 54 -3.59 1.71 -13.04
CA SER A 54 -4.44 0.64 -13.53
C SER A 54 -4.47 0.72 -15.07
N ASP A 55 -3.70 -0.13 -15.74
CA ASP A 55 -3.57 -0.16 -17.22
C ASP A 55 -4.76 -0.85 -17.90
N THR A 56 -5.82 -1.21 -17.14
CA THR A 56 -7.08 -1.75 -17.68
C THR A 56 -7.90 -0.64 -18.33
N GLY A 57 -7.42 -0.14 -19.46
CA GLY A 57 -8.02 0.95 -20.21
C GLY A 57 -7.91 0.76 -21.72
N ALA A 58 -8.12 1.84 -22.47
CA ALA A 58 -8.09 1.85 -23.93
C ALA A 58 -6.84 1.19 -24.55
N VAL A 59 -5.71 1.17 -23.83
CA VAL A 59 -4.46 0.49 -24.22
C VAL A 59 -4.66 -1.01 -24.40
N GLU A 60 -5.44 -1.67 -23.54
CA GLU A 60 -5.69 -3.11 -23.65
C GLU A 60 -6.64 -3.42 -24.81
N LYS A 61 -7.67 -2.59 -25.01
CA LYS A 61 -8.57 -2.69 -26.18
C LYS A 61 -7.83 -2.45 -27.49
N PHE A 62 -6.88 -1.52 -27.51
CA PHE A 62 -6.01 -1.26 -28.65
C PHE A 62 -5.10 -2.46 -28.92
N LYS A 63 -4.38 -2.97 -27.90
CA LYS A 63 -3.55 -4.18 -28.01
C LYS A 63 -4.35 -5.37 -28.55
N GLN A 64 -5.60 -5.56 -28.12
CA GLN A 64 -6.48 -6.62 -28.61
C GLN A 64 -6.89 -6.44 -30.07
N LYS A 65 -7.20 -5.22 -30.52
CA LYS A 65 -7.57 -4.92 -31.92
C LYS A 65 -6.39 -5.02 -32.88
N PHE A 66 -5.18 -4.70 -32.43
CA PHE A 66 -3.98 -4.64 -33.27
C PHE A 66 -3.04 -5.86 -33.16
N LYS A 67 -3.48 -6.98 -32.53
CA LYS A 67 -2.68 -8.23 -32.41
C LYS A 67 -2.19 -8.81 -33.74
N GLY A 68 -2.80 -8.44 -34.88
CA GLY A 68 -2.43 -8.93 -36.21
C GLY A 68 -1.46 -8.05 -37.01
N PHE A 69 -1.08 -6.86 -36.51
CA PHE A 69 -0.33 -5.86 -37.30
C PHE A 69 1.19 -5.85 -37.04
N SER A 70 1.71 -6.71 -36.16
CA SER A 70 3.10 -6.66 -35.65
C SER A 70 4.17 -7.25 -36.59
N ASN A 71 3.84 -7.58 -37.84
CA ASN A 71 4.80 -8.19 -38.78
C ASN A 71 5.40 -7.22 -39.81
N PHE A 72 5.46 -5.91 -39.53
CA PHE A 72 6.30 -5.02 -40.33
C PHE A 72 7.76 -5.12 -39.87
N LYS A 73 8.41 -6.21 -40.31
CA LYS A 73 9.86 -6.42 -40.23
C LYS A 73 10.53 -5.21 -40.88
N LYS A 74 11.10 -4.31 -40.07
CA LYS A 74 11.95 -3.21 -40.56
C LYS A 74 13.13 -3.84 -41.29
N LYS A 75 13.21 -3.59 -42.59
CA LYS A 75 14.42 -3.76 -43.40
C LYS A 75 15.40 -2.65 -43.08
#